data_AF-A0A2E2HKJ7-F1
#
_entry.id   AF-A0A2E2HKJ7-F1
#
_cell.length_a   1.000
_cell.length_b   1.000
_cell.length_c   1.000
_cell.angle_alpha   90.00
_cell.angle_beta   90.00
_cell.angle_gamma   90.00
#
_symmetry.space_group_name_H-M   'P 1'
#
loop_
_entity.id
_entity.type
_entity.pdbx_description
1 polymer ?
#
loop_
_entity_poly.entity_id
_entity_poly.type
_entity_poly.pdbx_seq_one_letter_code
_entity_poly.pdbx_strand_id
1 'polypeptide(L)'
;MNLRIEQWDEIKIHFDKMFHGLGKVETSEELVKFSSIEPYVCTGISLSKNGTMAASMPLHNLDSTFNAVEFNQSLEVLTLVGNGFCYTYRIPDELLVLREAVNQ
;
A
#
# COMPACT_ATOMS: atom_id res chain seq x y z
N MET A 1 -1.61 -10.67 7.97
CA MET A 1 -0.89 -11.61 7.09
C MET A 1 0.46 -11.00 6.77
N ASN A 2 1.54 -11.70 7.10
CA ASN A 2 2.91 -11.22 6.93
C ASN A 2 3.57 -11.94 5.74
N LEU A 3 4.07 -11.17 4.78
CA LEU A 3 4.73 -11.66 3.56
C LEU A 3 6.14 -11.11 3.50
N ARG A 4 7.12 -11.95 3.19
CA ARG A 4 8.48 -11.48 2.91
C ARG A 4 8.58 -10.92 1.51
N ILE A 5 9.57 -10.06 1.27
CA ILE A 5 9.74 -9.42 -0.04
C ILE A 5 9.97 -10.42 -1.18
N GLU A 6 10.53 -11.59 -0.88
CA GLU A 6 10.69 -12.69 -1.83
C GLU A 6 9.34 -13.26 -2.32
N GLN A 7 8.25 -13.06 -1.55
CA GLN A 7 6.88 -13.43 -1.92
C GLN A 7 6.20 -12.32 -2.73
N TRP A 8 6.94 -11.72 -3.66
CA TRP A 8 6.50 -10.52 -4.40
C TRP A 8 5.18 -10.70 -5.16
N ASP A 9 4.95 -11.88 -5.75
CA ASP A 9 3.70 -12.16 -6.45
C ASP A 9 2.48 -12.15 -5.52
N GLU A 10 2.62 -12.66 -4.30
CA GLU A 10 1.56 -12.58 -3.29
C GLU A 10 1.36 -11.14 -2.80
N ILE A 11 2.45 -10.38 -2.61
CA ILE A 11 2.39 -8.95 -2.28
C ILE A 11 1.58 -8.20 -3.33
N LYS A 12 1.83 -8.40 -4.63
CA LYS A 12 1.05 -7.77 -5.71
C LYS A 12 -0.44 -8.08 -5.62
N ILE A 13 -0.79 -9.35 -5.44
CA ILE A 13 -2.20 -9.80 -5.34
C ILE A 13 -2.90 -9.14 -4.16
N HIS A 14 -2.24 -9.09 -3.00
CA HIS A 14 -2.84 -8.50 -1.80
C HIS A 14 -2.86 -6.98 -1.82
N PHE A 15 -1.86 -6.35 -2.42
CA PHE A 15 -1.83 -4.92 -2.66
C PHE A 15 -2.97 -4.48 -3.59
N ASP A 16 -3.18 -5.19 -4.71
CA ASP A 16 -4.30 -4.94 -5.62
C ASP A 16 -5.64 -5.08 -4.89
N LYS A 17 -5.86 -6.18 -4.16
CA LYS A 17 -7.07 -6.37 -3.34
C LYS A 17 -7.26 -5.25 -2.30
N MET A 18 -6.19 -4.82 -1.65
CA MET A 18 -6.21 -3.76 -0.63
C MET A 18 -6.54 -2.38 -1.20
N PHE A 19 -6.32 -2.12 -2.48
CA PHE A 19 -6.62 -0.81 -3.09
C PHE A 19 -7.68 -0.86 -4.18
N HIS A 20 -8.25 -2.04 -4.43
CA HIS A 20 -9.32 -2.24 -5.40
C HIS A 20 -10.50 -1.31 -5.14
N GLY A 21 -10.88 -0.54 -6.17
CA GLY A 21 -11.99 0.42 -6.12
C GLY A 21 -11.71 1.73 -5.37
N LEU A 22 -10.50 1.91 -4.81
CA LEU A 22 -10.16 3.10 -4.00
C LEU A 22 -9.42 4.20 -4.80
N GLY A 23 -9.04 3.91 -6.03
CA GLY A 23 -8.23 4.79 -6.86
C GLY A 23 -7.50 4.03 -7.96
N LYS A 24 -6.36 4.54 -8.38
CA LYS A 24 -5.52 3.91 -9.40
C LYS A 24 -4.49 2.99 -8.74
N VAL A 25 -4.50 1.72 -9.15
CA VAL A 25 -3.48 0.73 -8.77
C VAL A 25 -2.64 0.41 -10.01
N GLU A 26 -1.33 0.48 -9.87
CA GLU A 26 -0.36 0.08 -10.88
C GLU A 26 0.48 -1.07 -10.31
N THR A 27 0.52 -2.20 -11.01
CA THR A 27 1.34 -3.36 -10.65
C THR A 27 2.24 -3.74 -11.81
N SER A 28 3.53 -3.89 -11.54
CA SER A 28 4.53 -4.41 -12.47
C SER A 28 5.35 -5.52 -11.81
N GLU A 29 6.34 -6.08 -12.52
CA GLU A 29 7.23 -7.09 -11.95
C GLU A 29 8.08 -6.56 -10.80
N GLU A 30 8.32 -5.25 -10.74
CA GLU A 30 9.29 -4.64 -9.83
C GLU A 30 8.67 -3.57 -8.92
N LEU A 31 7.45 -3.10 -9.22
CA LEU A 31 6.78 -2.01 -8.51
C LEU A 31 5.30 -2.31 -8.31
N VAL A 32 4.77 -1.98 -7.14
CA VAL A 32 3.34 -1.74 -6.91
C VAL A 32 3.13 -0.32 -6.45
N LYS A 33 2.08 0.32 -6.94
CA LYS A 33 1.76 1.71 -6.61
C LYS A 33 0.26 1.92 -6.51
N PHE A 34 -0.14 2.65 -5.49
CA PHE A 34 -1.48 3.19 -5.33
C PHE A 34 -1.43 4.72 -5.40
N SER A 35 -2.44 5.31 -6.02
CA SER A 35 -2.70 6.74 -5.98
C SER A 35 -4.21 6.98 -5.92
N SER A 36 -4.64 7.77 -4.94
CA SER A 36 -6.02 8.25 -4.89
C SER A 36 -6.30 9.21 -6.06
N ILE A 37 -7.57 9.35 -6.40
CA ILE A 37 -8.04 10.23 -7.49
C ILE A 37 -8.83 11.38 -6.86
N GLU A 38 -8.75 12.58 -7.43
CA GLU A 38 -9.59 13.71 -7.02
C GLU A 38 -11.08 13.37 -7.10
N PRO A 39 -11.95 13.97 -6.26
CA PRO A 39 -11.70 15.04 -5.27
C PRO A 39 -11.26 14.53 -3.89
N TYR A 40 -10.97 13.23 -3.75
CA TYR A 40 -10.61 12.62 -2.47
C TYR A 40 -9.20 13.01 -2.01
N VAL A 41 -8.87 12.71 -0.75
CA VAL A 41 -7.56 13.02 -0.13
C VAL A 41 -6.42 12.59 -1.05
N CYS A 42 -5.53 13.52 -1.43
CA CYS A 42 -4.37 13.23 -2.27
C CYS A 42 -3.38 12.38 -1.46
N THR A 43 -3.39 11.07 -1.67
CA THR A 43 -2.52 10.11 -0.99
C THR A 43 -2.07 9.04 -1.96
N GLY A 44 -0.89 8.51 -1.73
CA GLY A 44 -0.31 7.47 -2.56
C GLY A 44 0.80 6.75 -1.83
N ILE A 45 0.97 5.48 -2.18
CA ILE A 45 2.05 4.64 -1.67
C ILE A 45 2.57 3.77 -2.80
N SER A 46 3.89 3.66 -2.92
CA SER A 46 4.55 2.75 -3.83
C SER A 46 5.58 1.93 -3.10
N LEU A 47 5.64 0.64 -3.45
CA LEU A 47 6.61 -0.32 -2.95
C LEU A 47 7.32 -0.93 -4.15
N SER A 48 8.63 -1.14 -4.04
CA SER A 48 9.40 -1.88 -5.03
C SER A 48 9.95 -3.18 -4.45
N LYS A 49 10.20 -4.14 -5.35
CA LYS A 49 10.68 -5.50 -5.02
C LYS A 49 12.10 -5.51 -4.42
N ASN A 50 12.85 -4.43 -4.55
CA ASN A 50 14.14 -4.23 -3.89
C ASN A 50 14.00 -3.70 -2.44
N GLY A 51 12.79 -3.46 -1.97
CA GLY A 51 12.48 -3.02 -0.61
C GLY A 51 12.33 -1.52 -0.47
N THR A 52 12.47 -0.72 -1.52
CA THR A 52 12.24 0.72 -1.42
C THR A 52 10.75 1.03 -1.30
N MET A 53 10.41 2.02 -0.48
CA MET A 53 9.06 2.58 -0.43
C MET A 53 9.08 4.08 -0.75
N ALA A 54 7.97 4.59 -1.26
CA ALA A 54 7.70 6.02 -1.30
C ALA A 54 6.22 6.27 -1.01
N ALA A 55 5.92 7.30 -0.22
CA ALA A 55 4.56 7.69 0.13
C ALA A 55 4.38 9.18 -0.11
N SER A 56 3.24 9.57 -0.67
CA SER A 56 2.87 10.96 -0.88
C SER A 56 1.82 11.38 0.16
N MET A 57 2.29 12.15 1.17
CA MET A 57 1.58 12.97 2.20
C MET A 57 1.34 12.40 3.63
N PRO A 58 1.45 13.24 4.71
CA PRO A 58 2.14 14.53 4.84
C PRO A 58 3.55 14.43 5.45
N LEU A 59 4.16 13.25 5.60
CA LEU A 59 5.48 13.10 6.24
C LEU A 59 6.47 12.29 5.39
N HIS A 60 7.57 12.98 5.03
CA HIS A 60 8.89 12.56 4.53
C HIS A 60 8.99 11.65 3.29
N ASN A 61 9.82 12.07 2.32
CA ASN A 61 10.48 11.15 1.38
C ASN A 61 11.25 10.13 2.23
N LEU A 62 10.62 9.00 2.47
CA LEU A 62 11.16 7.98 3.32
C LEU A 62 11.85 6.94 2.46
N ASP A 63 13.12 7.21 2.13
CA ASP A 63 14.03 6.27 1.48
C ASP A 63 14.49 5.22 2.50
N SER A 64 13.57 4.36 2.95
CA SER A 64 13.89 3.21 3.79
C SER A 64 13.63 1.93 3.05
N THR A 65 14.43 0.91 3.39
CA THR A 65 14.26 -0.44 2.86
C THR A 65 13.43 -1.30 3.82
N PHE A 66 12.41 -1.98 3.30
CA PHE A 66 11.65 -2.99 4.02
C PHE A 66 12.05 -4.40 3.52
N ASN A 67 11.90 -5.39 4.41
CA ASN A 67 12.15 -6.81 4.12
C ASN A 67 10.86 -7.64 4.15
N ALA A 68 9.81 -7.11 4.80
CA ALA A 68 8.50 -7.75 4.87
C ALA A 68 7.37 -6.72 4.84
N VAL A 69 6.20 -7.19 4.42
CA VAL A 69 4.96 -6.44 4.34
C VAL A 69 3.88 -7.19 5.11
N GLU A 70 3.19 -6.50 6.00
CA GLU A 70 2.07 -7.04 6.74
C GLU A 70 0.76 -6.33 6.36
N PHE A 71 -0.17 -7.11 5.82
CA PHE A 71 -1.52 -6.68 5.56
C PHE A 71 -2.41 -7.05 6.74
N ASN A 72 -3.15 -6.09 7.30
CA ASN A 72 -4.14 -6.41 8.33
C ASN A 72 -5.31 -7.23 7.75
N GLN A 73 -6.14 -7.80 8.63
CA GLN A 73 -7.24 -8.68 8.20
C GLN A 73 -8.31 -7.94 7.37
N SER A 74 -8.57 -6.66 7.66
CA SER A 74 -9.57 -5.86 6.92
C SER A 74 -9.04 -5.28 5.59
N LEU A 75 -7.75 -5.45 5.28
CA LEU A 75 -7.09 -4.81 4.12
C LEU A 75 -7.30 -3.29 4.10
N GLU A 76 -7.09 -2.67 5.26
CA GLU A 76 -7.20 -1.22 5.50
C GLU A 76 -5.87 -0.65 6.04
N VAL A 77 -5.02 -1.52 6.59
CA VAL A 77 -3.74 -1.16 7.19
C VAL A 77 -2.64 -2.05 6.61
N LEU A 78 -1.56 -1.40 6.19
CA LEU A 78 -0.35 -2.00 5.64
C LEU A 78 0.83 -1.60 6.53
N THR A 79 1.57 -2.58 7.05
CA THR A 79 2.79 -2.32 7.81
C THR A 79 4.02 -2.83 7.06
N LEU A 80 4.99 -1.96 6.86
CA LEU A 80 6.28 -2.27 6.24
C LEU A 80 7.31 -2.46 7.35
N VAL A 81 7.99 -3.61 7.34
CA VAL A 81 8.96 -3.99 8.36
C VAL A 81 10.32 -4.18 7.70
N GLY A 82 11.31 -3.43 8.19
CA GLY A 82 12.71 -3.51 7.77
C GLY A 82 13.65 -3.44 8.97
N ASN A 83 14.96 -3.49 8.70
CA ASN A 83 15.98 -3.42 9.75
C ASN A 83 15.98 -2.06 10.44
N GLY A 84 15.43 -2.00 11.66
CA GLY A 84 15.30 -0.75 12.43
C GLY A 84 14.24 0.20 11.88
N PHE A 85 13.41 -0.27 10.95
CA PHE A 85 12.37 0.51 10.29
C PHE A 85 11.02 -0.20 10.40
N CYS A 86 10.00 0.52 10.85
CA CYS A 86 8.63 0.05 10.88
C CYS A 86 7.72 1.21 10.51
N TYR A 87 6.94 1.07 9.44
CA TYR A 87 6.02 2.09 8.97
C TYR A 87 4.65 1.51 8.71
N THR A 88 3.62 2.18 9.20
CA THR A 88 2.24 1.77 9.04
C THR A 88 1.50 2.79 8.17
N TYR A 89 1.05 2.33 7.01
CA TYR A 89 0.09 3.05 6.17
C TYR A 89 -1.33 2.63 6.53
N ARG A 90 -2.21 3.60 6.74
CA ARG A 90 -3.64 3.39 6.95
C ARG A 90 -4.41 4.06 5.82
N ILE A 91 -5.32 3.32 5.19
CA ILE A 91 -6.23 3.89 4.21
C ILE A 91 -7.11 4.94 4.92
N PRO A 92 -7.16 6.19 4.44
CA PRO A 92 -8.05 7.22 4.97
C PRO A 92 -9.52 6.80 4.90
N ASP A 93 -10.30 7.15 5.93
CA ASP A 93 -11.72 6.79 6.04
C ASP A 93 -12.52 7.32 4.84
N GLU A 94 -12.14 8.48 4.28
CA GLU A 94 -12.78 9.06 3.10
C GLU A 94 -12.67 8.17 1.86
N LEU A 95 -11.60 7.37 1.76
CA LEU A 95 -11.46 6.37 0.69
C LEU A 95 -12.21 5.08 1.02
N LEU A 96 -12.28 4.67 2.29
CA LEU A 96 -13.00 3.45 2.67
C LEU A 96 -14.49 3.51 2.31
N VAL A 97 -15.10 4.69 2.35
CA VAL A 97 -16.49 4.90 1.87
C VAL A 97 -16.67 4.45 0.40
N LEU A 98 -15.65 4.56 -0.45
CA LEU A 98 -15.72 4.10 -1.85
C LEU A 98 -15.80 2.58 -1.98
N ARG A 99 -15.15 1.84 -1.07
CA ARG A 99 -15.21 0.38 -1.06
C ARG A 99 -16.60 -0.12 -0.72
N GLU A 100 -17.32 0.57 0.15
CA GLU A 100 -18.71 0.23 0.47
C GLU A 100 -19.64 0.47 -0.73
N ALA A 101 -19.36 1.51 -1.53
CA ALA A 101 -20.16 1.84 -2.71
C ALA A 101 -19.95 0.87 -3.90
N VAL A 102 -18.77 0.24 -4.03
CA VAL A 102 -18.47 -0.74 -5.09
C VAL A 102 -19.08 -2.12 -4.79
N ASN A 103 -19.35 -2.44 -3.52
CA ASN A 103 -19.91 -3.71 -3.08
C ASN A 103 -21.45 -3.71 -2.94
N GLN A 104 -22.13 -2.65 -3.41
CA GLN A 104 -23.59 -2.54 -3.49
C GLN A 104 -24.06 -2.74 -4.94
#